data_AF-A0A2A9CS72-F1
#
_entry.id   AF-A0A2A9CS72-F1
#
_cell.length_a   1.000
_cell.length_b   1.000
_cell.length_c   1.000
_cell.angle_alpha   90.00
_cell.angle_beta   90.00
_cell.angle_gamma   90.00
#
_symmetry.space_group_name_H-M   'P 1'
#
loop_
_entity.id
_entity.type
_entity.pdbx_description
1 polymer ?
#
loop_
_entity_poly.entity_id
_entity_poly.type
_entity_poly.pdbx_seq_one_letter_code
_entity_poly.pdbx_strand_id
1 'polypeptide(L)'
;MLTQHQTATTLDVTDFFCGMGGSSTGLRAAGWQVKLAANHWDTAIETHSANHPDTEHLCADLQAVDLRYLPRTRALWASPICTEVSPAGGRRKRDRGGQAGPSLFEEHGHVASAAFERTRVTFSGR
;
A
#
# COMPACT_ATOMS: atom_id res chain seq x y z
N MET A 1 12.53 -33.94 31.30
CA MET A 1 12.59 -32.48 31.12
C MET A 1 13.18 -32.20 29.74
N LEU A 2 12.34 -32.01 28.73
CA LEU A 2 12.78 -31.60 27.39
C LEU A 2 12.80 -30.08 27.36
N THR A 3 14.00 -29.50 27.32
CA THR A 3 14.25 -28.08 27.06
C THR A 3 13.79 -27.78 25.64
N GLN A 4 12.68 -27.05 25.48
CA GLN A 4 12.29 -26.53 24.18
C GLN A 4 13.30 -25.44 23.78
N HIS A 5 14.12 -25.73 22.77
CA HIS A 5 14.76 -24.68 21.98
C HIS A 5 13.70 -24.13 21.02
N GLN A 6 13.14 -22.97 21.34
CA GLN A 6 12.33 -22.23 20.38
C GLN A 6 13.01 -20.90 20.07
N THR A 7 13.95 -20.92 19.13
CA THR A 7 14.38 -19.73 18.41
C THR A 7 13.31 -19.42 17.37
N ALA A 8 12.18 -18.86 17.78
CA ALA A 8 11.19 -18.34 16.85
C ALA A 8 11.80 -17.11 16.17
N THR A 9 12.48 -17.32 15.04
CA THR A 9 12.98 -16.21 14.22
C THR A 9 11.77 -15.46 13.68
N THR A 10 11.56 -14.23 14.15
CA THR A 10 10.52 -13.34 13.63
C THR A 10 10.70 -13.17 12.11
N LEU A 11 9.64 -13.41 11.33
CA LEU A 11 9.66 -13.21 9.88
C LEU A 11 9.56 -11.73 9.57
N ASP A 12 10.37 -11.24 8.63
CA ASP A 12 10.40 -9.84 8.21
C ASP A 12 9.67 -9.61 6.88
N VAL A 13 8.94 -8.50 6.79
CA VAL A 13 8.10 -8.14 5.64
C VAL A 13 8.27 -6.66 5.29
N THR A 14 8.21 -6.39 3.98
CA THR A 14 8.07 -5.05 3.42
C THR A 14 6.60 -4.82 3.03
N ASP A 15 6.00 -3.70 3.43
CA ASP A 15 4.60 -3.33 3.15
C ASP A 15 4.54 -2.18 2.12
N PHE A 16 4.23 -2.50 0.87
CA PHE A 16 4.06 -1.53 -0.22
C PHE A 16 2.62 -1.08 -0.36
N PHE A 17 2.45 0.22 -0.66
CA PHE A 17 1.15 0.89 -0.69
C PHE A 17 0.48 0.85 0.69
N CYS A 18 1.27 1.04 1.75
CA CYS A 18 0.90 0.73 3.14
C CYS A 18 -0.32 1.50 3.70
N GLY A 19 -0.78 2.54 3.00
CA GLY A 19 -1.84 3.45 3.47
C GLY A 19 -1.61 3.89 4.91
N MET A 20 -2.67 3.88 5.73
CA MET A 20 -2.59 4.17 7.18
C MET A 20 -2.06 3.00 8.03
N GLY A 21 -1.69 1.86 7.43
CA GLY A 21 -1.07 0.73 8.13
C GLY A 21 -2.00 -0.41 8.55
N GLY A 22 -3.15 -0.59 7.90
CA GLY A 22 -4.07 -1.71 8.21
C GLY A 22 -3.42 -3.09 7.98
N SER A 23 -2.73 -3.27 6.86
CA SER A 23 -1.97 -4.49 6.55
C SER A 23 -0.84 -4.72 7.57
N SER A 24 -0.08 -3.67 7.88
CA SER A 24 0.97 -3.70 8.90
C SER A 24 0.48 -4.12 10.28
N THR A 25 -0.70 -3.65 10.73
CA THR A 25 -1.31 -4.10 11.99
C THR A 25 -1.61 -5.60 11.98
N GLY A 26 -2.19 -6.11 10.88
CA GLY A 26 -2.46 -7.54 10.73
C GLY A 26 -1.19 -8.40 10.72
N LEU A 27 -0.15 -7.95 10.00
CA LEU A 27 1.15 -8.62 9.95
C LEU A 27 1.82 -8.67 11.33
N ARG A 28 1.82 -7.55 12.06
CA ARG A 28 2.33 -7.51 13.45
C ARG A 28 1.56 -8.45 14.37
N ALA A 29 0.23 -8.47 14.27
CA ALA A 29 -0.62 -9.39 15.04
C ALA A 29 -0.34 -10.87 14.72
N ALA A 30 0.07 -11.18 13.49
CA ALA A 30 0.50 -12.51 13.07
C ALA A 30 1.93 -12.87 13.51
N GLY A 31 2.62 -11.99 14.25
CA GLY A 31 3.99 -12.21 14.72
C GLY A 31 5.09 -11.85 13.72
N TRP A 32 4.78 -11.05 12.70
CA TRP A 32 5.75 -10.60 11.69
C TRP A 32 6.30 -9.22 12.06
N GLN A 33 7.56 -8.97 11.69
CA GLN A 33 8.19 -7.65 11.77
C GLN A 33 8.00 -6.92 10.45
N VAL A 34 7.22 -5.83 10.45
CA VAL A 34 7.17 -4.91 9.32
C VAL A 34 8.41 -4.03 9.35
N LYS A 35 9.38 -4.37 8.50
CA LYS A 35 10.70 -3.76 8.48
C LYS A 35 10.69 -2.45 7.71
N LEU A 36 10.05 -2.42 6.55
CA LEU A 36 9.86 -1.24 5.71
C LEU A 36 8.39 -1.11 5.32
N ALA A 37 7.83 0.10 5.42
CA ALA A 37 6.55 0.47 4.84
C ALA A 37 6.76 1.61 3.83
N ALA A 38 6.16 1.50 2.65
CA ALA A 38 6.34 2.48 1.59
C ALA A 38 5.02 2.93 0.96
N ASN A 39 4.95 4.24 0.68
CA ASN A 39 3.84 4.89 0.03
C ASN A 39 4.36 6.16 -0.69
N HIS A 40 3.60 6.71 -1.63
CA HIS A 40 3.98 7.93 -2.34
C HIS A 40 3.31 9.20 -1.77
N TRP A 41 2.39 9.04 -0.82
CA TRP A 41 1.62 10.14 -0.24
C TRP A 41 2.08 10.43 1.19
N ASP A 42 2.55 11.65 1.43
CA ASP A 42 3.07 12.10 2.73
C ASP A 42 2.07 11.85 3.86
N THR A 43 0.80 12.21 3.67
CA THR A 43 -0.26 11.99 4.68
C THR A 43 -0.41 10.52 5.05
N ALA A 44 -0.24 9.60 4.09
CA ALA A 44 -0.28 8.17 4.36
C ALA A 44 0.92 7.73 5.21
N ILE A 45 2.13 8.21 4.86
CA ILE A 45 3.35 7.93 5.63
C ILE A 45 3.28 8.51 7.04
N GLU A 46 2.85 9.77 7.19
CA GLU A 46 2.67 10.42 8.50
C GLU A 46 1.73 9.61 9.39
N THR A 47 0.57 9.24 8.85
CA THR A 47 -0.43 8.44 9.58
C THR A 47 0.11 7.06 9.93
N HIS A 48 0.78 6.39 8.98
CA HIS A 48 1.36 5.09 9.21
C HIS A 48 2.49 5.15 10.25
N SER A 49 3.31 6.21 10.24
CA SER A 49 4.40 6.40 11.20
C SER A 49 3.86 6.60 12.61
N ALA A 50 2.77 7.35 12.77
CA ALA A 50 2.09 7.50 14.05
C ALA A 50 1.53 6.16 14.58
N ASN A 51 1.02 5.31 13.69
CA ASN A 51 0.46 3.99 14.06
C ASN A 51 1.53 2.91 14.29
N HIS A 52 2.67 2.99 13.59
CA HIS A 52 3.72 1.98 13.56
C HIS A 52 5.11 2.62 13.71
N PRO A 53 5.46 3.20 14.87
CA PRO A 53 6.68 3.99 15.06
C PRO A 53 7.98 3.18 14.93
N ASP A 54 7.93 1.85 15.09
CA ASP A 54 9.12 0.98 14.98
C ASP A 54 9.38 0.48 13.55
N THR A 55 8.57 0.87 12.57
CA THR A 55 8.74 0.51 11.16
C THR A 55 9.56 1.59 10.45
N GLU A 56 10.44 1.21 9.51
CA GLU A 56 11.09 2.18 8.62
C GLU A 56 10.08 2.64 7.56
N HIS A 57 10.05 3.95 7.25
CA HIS A 57 9.11 4.50 6.28
C HIS A 57 9.82 5.12 5.09
N LEU A 58 9.31 4.82 3.88
CA LEU A 58 9.75 5.43 2.64
C LEU A 58 8.57 6.15 1.97
N CYS A 59 8.63 7.49 1.94
CA CYS A 59 7.75 8.28 1.09
C CYS A 59 8.35 8.42 -0.32
N ALA A 60 7.91 7.58 -1.26
CA ALA A 60 8.40 7.60 -2.63
C ALA A 60 7.39 7.03 -3.61
N ASP A 61 7.48 7.46 -4.87
CA ASP A 61 6.85 6.75 -5.98
C ASP A 61 7.60 5.43 -6.21
N LEU A 62 6.98 4.32 -5.79
CA LEU A 62 7.54 2.97 -5.90
C LEU A 62 7.87 2.56 -7.35
N GLN A 63 7.30 3.20 -8.37
CA GLN A 63 7.69 2.94 -9.76
C GLN A 63 9.08 3.48 -10.10
N ALA A 64 9.52 4.54 -9.40
CA ALA A 64 10.79 5.21 -9.64
C ALA A 64 11.90 4.74 -8.69
N VAL A 65 11.57 3.92 -7.69
CA VAL A 65 12.54 3.41 -6.70
C VAL A 65 13.30 2.21 -7.27
N ASP A 66 14.62 2.25 -7.20
CA ASP A 66 15.44 1.06 -7.40
C ASP A 66 15.39 0.16 -6.15
N LEU A 67 14.58 -0.89 -6.25
CA LEU A 67 14.30 -1.82 -5.15
C LEU A 67 15.55 -2.54 -4.62
N ARG A 68 16.68 -2.53 -5.35
CA ARG A 68 17.95 -3.13 -4.89
C ARG A 68 18.56 -2.41 -3.70
N TYR A 69 18.18 -1.16 -3.46
CA TYR A 69 18.64 -0.37 -2.32
C TYR A 69 17.73 -0.48 -1.08
N LEU A 70 16.59 -1.17 -1.19
CA LEU A 70 15.71 -1.39 -0.07
C LEU A 70 16.23 -2.52 0.85
N PRO A 71 15.90 -2.49 2.15
CA PRO A 71 16.23 -3.58 3.06
C PRO A 71 15.70 -4.92 2.54
N ARG A 72 16.52 -5.97 2.61
CA ARG A 72 16.05 -7.32 2.31
C ARG A 72 15.05 -7.75 3.38
N THR A 73 13.93 -8.32 2.94
CA THR A 73 12.90 -8.96 3.76
C THR A 73 12.54 -10.33 3.19
N ARG A 74 12.00 -11.22 4.02
CA ARG A 74 11.53 -12.55 3.61
C ARG A 74 10.23 -12.53 2.82
N ALA A 75 9.38 -11.52 3.06
CA ALA A 75 8.15 -11.33 2.31
C ALA A 75 7.96 -9.89 1.83
N LEU A 76 7.10 -9.78 0.83
CA LEU A 76 6.50 -8.55 0.34
C LEU A 76 4.99 -8.65 0.52
N TRP A 77 4.42 -7.68 1.22
CA TRP A 77 3.00 -7.40 1.20
C TRP A 77 2.78 -6.15 0.33
N ALA A 78 1.84 -6.19 -0.61
CA ALA A 78 1.57 -5.06 -1.49
C ALA A 78 0.05 -4.90 -1.66
N SER A 79 -0.47 -3.74 -1.22
CA SER A 79 -1.91 -3.43 -1.23
C SER A 79 -2.23 -2.29 -2.22
N PRO A 80 -2.03 -2.49 -3.54
CA PRO A 80 -2.28 -1.44 -4.53
C PRO A 80 -3.78 -1.08 -4.62
N ILE A 81 -4.08 0.03 -5.29
CA ILE A 81 -5.46 0.55 -5.40
C ILE A 81 -6.44 -0.48 -5.95
N CYS A 82 -7.63 -0.50 -5.38
CA CYS A 82 -8.74 -1.31 -5.86
C CYS A 82 -9.59 -0.61 -6.93
N THR A 83 -9.45 0.71 -7.13
CA THR A 83 -10.31 1.54 -8.00
C THR A 83 -10.34 1.07 -9.45
N GLU A 84 -9.25 0.51 -9.97
CA GLU A 84 -9.18 0.12 -11.38
C GLU A 84 -9.85 -1.24 -11.66
N VAL A 85 -9.94 -2.10 -10.64
CA VAL A 85 -10.44 -3.49 -10.75
C VAL A 85 -11.77 -3.71 -10.03
N SER A 86 -12.11 -2.84 -9.08
CA SER A 86 -13.31 -2.95 -8.29
C SER A 86 -14.55 -2.51 -9.08
N PRO A 87 -15.67 -3.25 -9.01
CA PRO A 87 -16.96 -2.78 -9.48
C PRO A 87 -17.39 -1.44 -8.85
N ALA A 88 -16.90 -1.13 -7.64
CA ALA A 88 -17.17 0.12 -6.93
C ALA A 88 -16.22 1.27 -7.32
N GLY A 89 -15.26 1.03 -8.22
CA GLY A 89 -14.22 1.98 -8.59
C GLY A 89 -14.66 3.17 -9.46
N GLY A 90 -15.96 3.35 -9.69
CA GLY A 90 -16.48 4.48 -10.46
C GLY A 90 -16.20 4.45 -11.97
N ARG A 91 -15.45 3.45 -12.46
CA ARG A 91 -15.37 3.12 -13.89
C ARG A 91 -16.75 2.69 -14.36
N ARG A 92 -17.61 3.66 -14.74
CA ARG A 92 -18.75 3.38 -15.61
C ARG A 92 -18.18 2.58 -16.77
N LYS A 93 -18.69 1.36 -16.99
CA LYS A 93 -18.62 0.74 -18.31
C LYS A 93 -18.99 1.87 -19.27
N ARG A 94 -18.06 2.25 -20.14
CA ARG A 94 -18.35 3.21 -21.20
C ARG A 94 -19.29 2.49 -22.15
N ASP A 95 -20.55 2.42 -21.76
CA ASP A 95 -21.63 2.10 -22.65
C ASP A 95 -21.55 3.16 -23.75
N ARG A 96 -21.57 2.71 -25.00
CA ARG A 96 -21.57 3.59 -26.16
C ARG A 96 -22.85 4.42 -26.12
N GLY A 97 -22.78 5.59 -25.48
CA GLY A 97 -23.87 6.55 -25.38
C GLY A 97 -24.53 6.56 -24.00
N GLY A 98 -24.45 7.68 -23.30
CA GLY A 98 -25.20 7.88 -22.06
C GLY A 98 -24.48 8.77 -21.07
N GLN A 99 -24.68 10.08 -21.21
CA GLN A 99 -24.35 11.08 -20.20
C GLN A 99 -25.07 10.69 -18.90
N ALA A 100 -24.40 10.69 -17.75
CA ALA A 100 -25.12 10.53 -16.50
C ALA A 100 -24.56 11.46 -15.42
N GLY A 101 -25.51 12.12 -14.75
CA GLY A 101 -25.38 13.36 -13.99
C GLY A 101 -24.57 13.30 -12.69
N PRO A 102 -24.65 14.37 -11.88
CA PRO A 102 -23.66 14.68 -10.86
C PRO A 102 -23.69 13.64 -9.74
N SER A 103 -22.52 13.09 -9.41
CA SER A 103 -22.38 12.09 -8.37
C SER A 103 -22.39 12.74 -6.99
N LEU A 104 -23.15 12.15 -6.06
CA LEU A 104 -23.33 12.46 -4.63
C LEU A 104 -22.06 12.71 -3.79
N PHE A 105 -20.87 12.63 -4.38
CA PHE A 105 -19.57 12.77 -3.71
C PHE A 105 -18.71 13.92 -4.26
N GLU A 106 -19.25 14.79 -5.12
CA GLU A 106 -18.52 15.97 -5.65
C GLU A 106 -18.11 16.98 -4.56
N GLU A 107 -18.74 16.96 -3.38
CA GLU A 107 -18.46 17.88 -2.26
C GLU A 107 -17.09 17.65 -1.61
N HIS A 108 -16.53 16.45 -1.74
CA HIS A 108 -15.18 16.12 -1.27
C HIS A 108 -14.35 15.72 -2.47
N GLY A 109 -13.75 16.74 -3.09
CA GLY A 109 -13.04 16.65 -4.37
C GLY A 109 -12.17 15.40 -4.51
N HIS A 110 -12.13 14.88 -5.73
CA HIS A 110 -11.31 13.72 -6.08
C HIS A 110 -9.84 13.96 -5.74
N VAL A 111 -9.17 12.90 -5.27
CA VAL A 111 -7.70 12.87 -5.14
C VAL A 111 -7.10 13.39 -6.44
N ALA A 112 -6.17 14.36 -6.34
CA ALA A 112 -5.54 14.95 -7.51
C ALA A 112 -4.99 13.86 -8.45
N SER A 113 -5.22 14.02 -9.76
CA SER A 113 -4.89 13.02 -10.79
C SER A 113 -3.46 12.48 -10.67
N ALA A 114 -2.50 13.33 -10.32
CA ALA A 114 -1.10 12.95 -10.16
C ALA A 114 -0.84 12.00 -8.97
N ALA A 115 -1.61 12.07 -7.88
CA ALA A 115 -1.52 11.10 -6.78
C ALA A 115 -2.21 9.79 -7.17
N PHE A 116 -3.31 9.86 -7.91
CA PHE A 116 -3.98 8.67 -8.43
C PHE A 116 -3.07 7.85 -9.37
N GLU A 117 -2.35 8.50 -10.28
CA GLU A 117 -1.43 7.83 -11.21
C GLU A 117 -0.25 7.15 -10.50
N ARG A 118 0.30 7.77 -9.45
CA ARG A 118 1.41 7.21 -8.65
C ARG A 118 1.02 6.02 -7.79
N THR A 119 -0.28 5.77 -7.63
CA THR A 119 -0.78 4.55 -6.97
C THR A 119 -1.08 3.42 -7.95
N ARG A 120 -0.95 3.67 -9.25
CA ARG A 120 -1.04 2.62 -10.28
C ARG A 120 0.25 1.81 -10.27
N VAL A 121 0.18 0.52 -10.56
CA VAL A 121 1.36 -0.28 -10.93
C VAL A 121 1.13 -0.77 -12.35
N THR A 122 1.81 -0.14 -13.31
CA THR A 122 1.90 -0.67 -14.68
C THR A 122 3.24 -1.35 -14.84
N PHE A 123 3.23 -2.68 -14.98
CA PHE A 123 4.39 -3.38 -15.47
C PHE A 123 4.54 -3.04 -16.96
N SER A 124 5.42 -2.10 -17.30
CA SER A 124 5.86 -1.94 -18.69
C SER A 124 6.68 -3.18 -19.05
N GLY A 125 6.10 -4.05 -19.87
CA GLY A 125 6.79 -5.21 -20.41
C GLY A 125 8.06 -4.77 -21.14
N ARG A 126 9.18 -5.43 -20.84
CA ARG A 126 10.24 -5.57 -21.83
C ARG A 126 9.86 -6.64 -22.83
#